data_AF-A0A9D5XBM8-F1
#
_entry.id   AF-A0A9D5XBM8-F1
#
_cell.length_a   1.000
_cell.length_b   1.000
_cell.length_c   1.000
_cell.angle_alpha   90.00
_cell.angle_beta   90.00
_cell.angle_gamma   90.00
#
_symmetry.space_group_name_H-M   'P 1'
#
loop_
_entity.id
_entity.type
_entity.pdbx_description
1 polymer ?
#
loop_
_entity_poly.entity_id
_entity_poly.type
_entity_poly.pdbx_seq_one_letter_code
_entity_poly.pdbx_strand_id
1 'polypeptide(L)' 'MVVCVCNAIKEKDLRAAVRDGYDKPSKVYAQLGRKPKCGQCLSFARTIIESEVATA' A
#
# COMPACT_ATOMS: atom_id res chain seq x y z
N MET A 1 -8.50 5.38 -6.08
CA MET A 1 -7.92 6.65 -5.58
C MET A 1 -6.39 6.61 -5.63
N VAL A 2 -5.69 7.76 -5.54
CA VAL A 2 -4.23 7.80 -5.33
C VAL A 2 -3.94 7.72 -3.82
N VAL A 3 -3.09 6.78 -3.42
CA VAL A 3 -2.70 6.57 -2.01
C VAL A 3 -1.40 7.31 -1.71
N CYS A 4 -0.41 7.22 -2.61
CA CYS A 4 0.87 7.90 -2.45
C CYS A 4 1.16 8.79 -3.66
N VAL A 5 1.10 10.11 -3.47
CA VAL A 5 1.43 11.08 -4.52
C VAL A 5 2.92 11.03 -4.90
N CYS A 6 3.81 10.88 -3.91
CA CYS A 6 5.26 10.86 -4.13
C CYS A 6 5.77 9.72 -5.02
N ASN A 7 5.06 8.59 -5.00
CA ASN A 7 5.40 7.36 -5.73
C ASN A 7 4.34 7.00 -6.79
N ALA A 8 3.33 7.85 -6.99
CA ALA A 8 2.19 7.60 -7.88
C ALA A 8 1.50 6.23 -7.66
N ILE A 9 1.38 5.79 -6.40
CA ILE A 9 0.75 4.51 -6.06
C ILE A 9 -0.76 4.70 -5.99
N LYS A 10 -1.51 3.94 -6.78
CA LYS A 10 -2.97 3.92 -6.74
C LYS A 10 -3.46 2.83 -5.79
N GLU A 11 -4.64 3.03 -5.25
CA GLU A 11 -5.29 2.08 -4.34
C GLU A 11 -5.43 0.68 -4.94
N LYS A 12 -5.74 0.59 -6.24
CA LYS A 12 -5.82 -0.70 -6.94
C LYS A 12 -4.49 -1.47 -6.93
N ASP A 13 -3.36 -0.76 -7.05
CA ASP A 13 -2.02 -1.37 -7.07
C ASP A 13 -1.65 -1.80 -5.65
N LEU A 14 -2.02 -0.99 -4.65
CA LEU A 14 -1.87 -1.32 -3.23
C LEU A 14 -2.65 -2.59 -2.87
N ARG A 15 -3.96 -2.67 -3.22
CA ARG A 15 -4.80 -3.84 -2.95
C ARG A 15 -4.34 -5.08 -3.71
N ALA A 16 -3.86 -4.94 -4.94
CA ALA A 16 -3.29 -6.05 -5.68
C ALA A 16 -2.10 -6.68 -4.95
N ALA A 17 -1.15 -5.85 -4.46
CA ALA A 17 -0.05 -6.34 -3.65
C ALA A 17 -0.52 -7.00 -2.35
N VAL A 18 -1.57 -6.50 -1.69
CA VAL A 18 -2.10 -7.16 -0.49
C VAL A 18 -2.65 -8.56 -0.80
N ARG A 19 -3.38 -8.72 -1.90
CA ARG A 19 -3.88 -10.03 -2.36
C ARG A 19 -2.77 -11.00 -2.73
N ASP A 20 -1.60 -10.50 -3.13
CA ASP A 20 -0.39 -11.31 -3.34
C ASP A 20 0.30 -11.72 -2.02
N GLY A 21 -0.28 -11.38 -0.86
CA GLY A 21 0.19 -11.77 0.48
C GLY A 21 1.03 -10.71 1.21
N TYR A 22 1.12 -9.48 0.69
CA TYR A 22 1.87 -8.41 1.34
C TYR A 22 1.00 -7.62 2.33
N ASP A 23 1.16 -7.91 3.61
CA ASP A 23 0.31 -7.47 4.72
C ASP A 23 0.77 -6.17 5.44
N LYS A 24 1.86 -5.54 4.97
CA LYS A 24 2.45 -4.36 5.64
C LYS A 24 2.85 -3.29 4.64
N PRO A 25 2.72 -1.98 4.97
CA PRO A 25 3.10 -0.90 4.07
C PRO A 25 4.54 -1.00 3.55
N SER A 26 5.50 -1.36 4.40
CA SER A 26 6.90 -1.51 3.98
C SER A 26 7.08 -2.60 2.92
N LYS A 27 6.42 -3.75 3.10
CA LYS A 27 6.43 -4.87 2.16
C LYS A 27 5.73 -4.52 0.86
N VAL A 28 4.54 -3.91 0.93
CA VAL A 28 3.77 -3.49 -0.25
C VAL A 28 4.57 -2.49 -1.08
N TYR A 29 5.20 -1.49 -0.45
CA TYR A 29 6.00 -0.50 -1.18
C TYR A 29 7.22 -1.15 -1.82
N ALA A 30 7.92 -2.03 -1.08
CA ALA A 30 9.06 -2.78 -1.61
C ALA A 30 8.66 -3.65 -2.81
N GLN A 31 7.51 -4.34 -2.74
CA GLN A 31 6.98 -5.15 -3.84
C GLN A 31 6.69 -4.31 -5.09
N LEU A 32 6.19 -3.09 -4.90
CA LEU A 32 5.97 -2.14 -5.99
C LEU A 32 7.28 -1.49 -6.51
N GLY A 33 8.44 -1.90 -5.99
CA GLY A 33 9.75 -1.34 -6.35
C GLY A 33 9.95 0.09 -5.87
N ARG A 34 9.24 0.51 -4.81
CA ARG A 34 9.24 1.89 -4.29
C ARG A 34 9.71 1.92 -2.83
N LYS A 35 10.28 3.05 -2.42
CA LYS A 35 10.51 3.39 -1.02
C LYS A 35 9.60 4.57 -0.62
N PRO A 36 9.03 4.61 0.59
CA PRO A 36 8.31 5.78 1.06
C PRO A 36 9.20 7.04 1.01
N LYS A 37 8.69 8.16 0.50
CA LYS A 37 9.42 9.44 0.44
C LYS A 37 9.10 10.35 1.63
N CYS A 38 7.87 10.88 1.70
CA CYS A 38 7.44 11.76 2.80
C CYS A 38 6.74 11.04 3.96
N GLY A 39 6.34 9.76 3.77
CA GLY A 39 5.66 8.97 4.80
C GLY A 39 4.20 9.34 5.08
N GLN A 40 3.68 10.46 4.59
CA GLN A 40 2.33 10.96 4.93
C GLN A 40 1.18 10.00 4.53
N CYS A 41 1.41 9.17 3.52
CA CYS A 41 0.46 8.18 3.04
C CYS A 41 0.45 6.89 3.87
N LEU A 42 1.40 6.67 4.79
CA LEU A 42 1.61 5.36 5.42
C LEU A 42 0.47 4.96 6.35
N SER A 43 -0.07 5.88 7.14
CA SER A 43 -1.24 5.62 8.00
C SER A 43 -2.45 5.24 7.17
N PHE A 44 -2.73 5.99 6.11
CA PHE A 44 -3.84 5.71 5.21
C PHE A 44 -3.66 4.40 4.43
N ALA A 45 -2.47 4.15 3.89
CA ALA A 45 -2.14 2.89 3.23
C ALA A 45 -2.31 1.70 4.19
N ARG A 46 -1.92 1.84 5.46
CA ARG A 46 -2.12 0.81 6.48
C ARG A 46 -3.59 0.47 6.69
N THR A 47 -4.47 1.47 6.79
CA THR A 47 -5.92 1.24 6.92
C THR A 47 -6.49 0.46 5.73
N ILE A 48 -6.07 0.78 4.50
CA ILE A 48 -6.50 0.01 3.32
C ILE A 48 -5.99 -1.42 3.39
N ILE A 49 -4.73 -1.62 3.77
CA ILE A 49 -4.12 -2.95 3.89
C ILE A 49 -4.86 -3.79 4.94
N GLU A 50 -5.09 -3.25 6.12
CA GLU A 50 -5.81 -3.94 7.21
C GLU A 50 -7.25 -4.29 6.80
N SER A 51 -7.93 -3.40 6.08
CA SER A 51 -9.27 -3.65 5.53
C SER A 51 -9.28 -4.76 4.48
N GLU A 52 -8.27 -4.81 3.60
CA GLU A 52 -8.20 -5.84 2.56
C GLU A 52 -7.84 -7.22 3.17
N VAL A 53 -6.90 -7.27 4.12
CA VAL A 53 -6.53 -8.51 4.83
C VAL A 53 -7.69 -9.09 5.61
N ALA A 54 -8.53 -8.27 6.24
CA ALA A 54 -9.71 -8.76 6.96
C ALA A 54 -10.80 -9.38 6.05
N THR A 55 -10.71 -9.18 4.73
CA THR A 55 -11.69 -9.64 3.74
C THR A 55 -11.18 -10.82 2.90
N ALA A 56 -9.89 -11.17 3.01
CA ALA A 56 -9.23 -12.24 2.27
C ALA A 56 -9.17 -13.54 3.07
#